data_AF-A0A2V6F555-F1
#
_entry.id   AF-A0A2V6F555-F1
#
_cell.length_a   1.000
_cell.length_b   1.000
_cell.length_c   1.000
_cell.angle_alpha   90.00
_cell.angle_beta   90.00
_cell.angle_gamma   90.00
#
_symmetry.space_group_name_H-M   'P 1'
#
loop_
_entity.id
_entity.type
_entity.pdbx_description
1 polymer ?
#
loop_
_entity_poly.entity_id
_entity_poly.type
_entity_poly.pdbx_seq_one_letter_code
_entity_poly.pdbx_strand_id
1 'polypeptide(L)'
;MDVEESKAGLLRGVRETLRAGFTLIELLVVIAIIAILAGLLLPALARAKTQTQSTLCKSNLKQMGVATHLYADDNTDKLPYAWATGHDPNRNNFETLLVRYIKSSAFNAGNATTNSDFAVSVFRCPVRMLENHWQNYKTYAGIGNPWKISYGMNQYTSADFPASIATGQPPNGTTAKMSSVPRSTDTLLIAD
;
A
#
# COMPACT_ATOMS: atom_id res chain seq x y z
N MET A 1 -34.89 -81.39 44.67
CA MET A 1 -33.47 -81.05 44.77
C MET A 1 -33.23 -79.87 43.85
N ASP A 2 -33.95 -78.76 44.09
CA ASP A 2 -33.63 -77.74 45.11
C ASP A 2 -32.39 -76.97 44.64
N VAL A 3 -32.28 -75.64 44.59
CA VAL A 3 -32.96 -74.50 45.23
C VAL A 3 -32.22 -73.28 44.59
N GLU A 4 -32.91 -72.29 44.00
CA GLU A 4 -33.24 -70.99 44.62
C GLU A 4 -32.38 -69.81 44.09
N GLU A 5 -32.99 -68.65 44.21
CA GLU A 5 -32.77 -67.36 43.56
C GLU A 5 -31.44 -66.64 43.87
N SER A 6 -30.99 -65.76 42.95
CA SER A 6 -30.76 -64.35 43.33
C SER A 6 -30.38 -63.43 42.17
N LYS A 7 -31.29 -62.48 41.92
CA LYS A 7 -31.05 -61.03 41.81
C LYS A 7 -29.93 -60.52 40.87
N ALA A 8 -30.36 -59.89 39.78
CA ALA A 8 -29.88 -58.56 39.41
C ALA A 8 -30.87 -57.88 38.45
N GLY A 9 -31.92 -57.28 39.00
CA GLY A 9 -32.70 -56.27 38.30
C GLY A 9 -31.99 -54.91 38.34
N LEU A 10 -32.30 -54.07 37.35
CA LEU A 10 -32.14 -52.59 37.34
C LEU A 10 -30.69 -52.10 37.45
N LEU A 11 -30.10 -51.41 36.48
CA LEU A 11 -30.49 -50.06 36.06
C LEU A 11 -29.94 -49.79 34.65
N ARG A 12 -30.81 -49.81 33.63
CA ARG A 12 -30.48 -49.31 32.30
C ARG A 12 -30.59 -47.79 32.36
N GLY A 13 -29.46 -47.10 32.52
CA GLY A 13 -29.41 -45.64 32.57
C GLY A 13 -29.93 -45.02 31.27
N VAL A 14 -31.17 -44.54 31.29
CA VAL A 14 -31.72 -43.67 30.25
C VAL A 14 -31.00 -42.33 30.38
N ARG A 15 -30.05 -42.06 29.49
CA ARG A 15 -29.41 -40.76 29.39
C ARG A 15 -30.38 -39.86 28.63
N GLU A 16 -31.27 -39.16 29.35
CA GLU A 16 -32.07 -38.09 28.74
C GLU A 16 -31.13 -36.99 28.24
N THR A 17 -30.86 -36.98 26.95
CA THR A 17 -30.28 -35.81 26.28
C THR A 17 -31.38 -34.75 26.22
N LEU A 18 -31.44 -33.90 27.25
CA LEU A 18 -32.25 -32.69 27.24
C LEU A 18 -31.83 -31.84 26.03
N ARG A 19 -32.61 -31.89 24.95
CA ARG A 19 -32.47 -30.97 23.82
C ARG A 19 -32.94 -29.60 24.28
N ALA A 20 -32.01 -28.75 24.71
CA ALA A 20 -32.27 -27.34 24.89
C ALA A 20 -32.57 -26.71 23.52
N GLY A 21 -33.86 -26.47 23.25
CA GLY A 21 -34.29 -25.73 22.07
C GLY A 21 -34.08 -24.23 22.30
N PHE A 22 -33.34 -23.57 21.42
CA PHE A 22 -33.19 -22.11 21.45
C PHE A 22 -34.53 -21.46 21.11
N THR A 23 -34.98 -20.50 21.91
CA THR A 23 -36.20 -19.76 21.61
C THR A 23 -35.92 -18.68 20.55
N LEU A 24 -36.92 -18.34 19.74
CA LEU A 24 -36.82 -17.25 18.75
C LEU A 24 -36.45 -15.91 19.42
N ILE A 25 -36.91 -15.68 20.65
CA ILE A 25 -36.65 -14.46 21.41
C ILE A 25 -35.18 -14.39 21.84
N GLU A 26 -34.60 -15.48 22.31
CA GLU A 26 -33.17 -15.53 22.67
C GLU A 26 -32.28 -15.21 21.46
N LEU A 27 -32.60 -15.78 20.29
CA LEU A 27 -31.87 -15.48 19.06
C LEU A 27 -32.01 -13.98 18.68
N LEU A 28 -33.21 -13.43 18.80
CA LEU A 28 -33.51 -12.05 18.42
C LEU A 28 -32.80 -11.02 19.31
N VAL A 29 -32.73 -11.27 20.62
CA VAL A 29 -32.01 -10.38 21.55
C VAL A 29 -30.51 -10.40 21.27
N VAL A 30 -29.94 -11.57 20.96
CA VAL A 30 -28.50 -11.69 20.65
C VAL A 30 -28.13 -10.90 19.40
N ILE A 31 -28.91 -11.02 18.31
CA ILE A 31 -28.63 -10.24 17.10
C ILE A 31 -28.82 -8.73 17.34
N ALA A 32 -29.77 -8.32 18.18
CA ALA A 32 -29.99 -6.92 18.53
C ALA A 32 -28.78 -6.32 19.28
N ILE A 33 -28.22 -7.07 20.24
CA ILE A 33 -27.01 -6.64 20.96
C ILE A 33 -25.80 -6.56 20.00
N ILE A 34 -25.62 -7.57 19.14
CA ILE A 34 -24.54 -7.56 18.13
C ILE A 34 -24.67 -6.36 17.19
N ALA A 35 -25.89 -6.00 16.77
CA ALA A 35 -26.13 -4.85 15.89
C ALA A 35 -25.74 -3.52 16.54
N ILE A 36 -26.06 -3.32 17.82
CA ILE A 36 -25.68 -2.11 18.57
C ILE A 36 -24.15 -2.02 18.70
N LEU A 37 -23.51 -3.12 19.11
CA LEU A 37 -22.05 -3.17 19.26
C LEU A 37 -21.35 -2.95 17.91
N ALA A 38 -21.80 -3.60 16.84
CA ALA A 38 -21.26 -3.41 15.50
C ALA A 38 -21.42 -1.97 15.02
N GLY A 39 -22.58 -1.33 15.28
CA GLY A 39 -22.83 0.07 14.92
C GLY A 39 -21.82 1.05 15.52
N LEU A 40 -21.33 0.79 16.73
CA LEU A 40 -20.31 1.61 17.40
C LEU A 40 -18.89 1.28 16.92
N LEU A 41 -18.64 0.04 16.50
CA LEU A 41 -17.32 -0.41 16.06
C LEU A 41 -16.97 0.01 14.61
N LEU A 42 -17.96 0.09 13.71
CA LEU A 42 -17.73 0.40 12.29
C LEU A 42 -17.03 1.76 12.06
N PRO A 43 -17.45 2.89 12.69
CA PRO A 43 -16.76 4.17 12.52
C PRO A 43 -15.33 4.16 13.08
N ALA A 44 -15.11 3.48 14.20
CA ALA A 44 -13.78 3.36 14.80
C ALA A 44 -12.84 2.53 13.92
N LEU A 45 -13.32 1.40 13.39
CA LEU A 45 -12.56 0.55 12.48
C LEU A 45 -12.22 1.26 11.16
N ALA A 46 -13.14 2.06 10.62
CA ALA A 46 -12.89 2.85 9.42
C ALA A 46 -11.73 3.85 9.63
N ARG A 47 -11.71 4.56 10.77
CA ARG A 47 -10.62 5.48 11.14
C ARG A 47 -9.30 4.74 11.38
N ALA A 48 -9.34 3.60 12.07
CA ALA A 48 -8.13 2.78 12.30
C ALA A 48 -7.52 2.30 10.97
N LYS A 49 -8.36 1.92 10.00
CA LYS A 49 -7.91 1.51 8.66
C LYS A 49 -7.21 2.64 7.91
N THR A 50 -7.78 3.85 7.87
CA THR A 50 -7.16 4.98 7.17
C THR A 50 -5.85 5.40 7.82
N GLN A 51 -5.78 5.40 9.16
CA GLN A 51 -4.54 5.69 9.89
C GLN A 51 -3.45 4.64 9.62
N THR A 52 -3.82 3.35 9.56
CA THR A 52 -2.90 2.27 9.20
C THR A 52 -2.37 2.47 7.78
N GLN A 53 -3.23 2.80 6.82
CA GLN A 53 -2.82 3.07 5.44
C GLN A 53 -1.85 4.26 5.35
N SER A 54 -2.11 5.37 6.06
CA SER A 54 -1.19 6.51 6.11
C SER A 54 0.17 6.12 6.74
N THR A 55 0.15 5.30 7.78
CA THR A 55 1.38 4.82 8.44
C THR A 55 2.22 3.97 7.49
N LEU A 56 1.57 3.09 6.71
CA LEU A 56 2.25 2.33 5.65
C LEU A 56 2.86 3.26 4.61
N CYS A 57 2.16 4.31 4.19
CA CYS A 57 2.70 5.25 3.21
C CYS A 57 3.95 5.97 3.73
N LYS A 58 3.98 6.35 5.01
CA LYS A 58 5.16 6.97 5.64
C LYS A 58 6.33 5.98 5.75
N SER A 59 6.04 4.72 6.07
CA SER A 59 7.05 3.66 6.11
C SER A 59 7.68 3.43 4.73
N ASN A 60 6.85 3.41 3.69
CA ASN A 60 7.29 3.27 2.31
C ASN A 60 8.12 4.48 1.86
N LEU A 61 7.68 5.70 2.17
CA LEU A 61 8.45 6.92 1.89
C LEU A 61 9.83 6.89 2.57
N LYS A 62 9.90 6.41 3.82
CA LYS A 62 11.18 6.23 4.52
C LYS A 62 12.09 5.23 3.80
N GLN A 63 11.55 4.11 3.31
CA GLN A 63 12.32 3.13 2.53
C GLN A 63 12.84 3.74 1.22
N MET A 64 12.03 4.53 0.52
CA MET A 64 12.45 5.29 -0.67
C MET A 64 13.55 6.31 -0.34
N GLY A 65 13.46 7.00 0.80
CA GLY A 65 14.51 7.91 1.28
C GLY A 65 15.83 7.19 1.53
N VAL A 66 15.80 6.06 2.24
CA VAL A 66 17.01 5.24 2.47
C VAL A 66 17.60 4.77 1.14
N ALA A 67 16.79 4.26 0.22
CA ALA A 67 17.24 3.85 -1.11
C ALA A 67 17.86 5.01 -1.91
N THR A 68 17.31 6.23 -1.77
CA THR A 68 17.86 7.44 -2.39
C THR A 68 19.25 7.78 -1.86
N HIS A 69 19.47 7.67 -0.55
CA HIS A 69 20.79 7.88 0.05
C HIS A 69 21.81 6.82 -0.44
N LEU A 70 21.42 5.54 -0.43
CA LEU A 70 22.27 4.46 -0.94
C LEU A 70 22.60 4.64 -2.42
N TYR A 71 21.63 5.10 -3.22
CA TYR A 71 21.88 5.48 -4.61
C TYR A 71 22.93 6.59 -4.70
N ALA A 72 22.79 7.67 -3.93
CA ALA A 72 23.72 8.78 -3.99
C ALA A 72 25.15 8.35 -3.62
N ASP A 73 25.30 7.53 -2.59
CA ASP A 73 26.59 6.99 -2.15
C ASP A 73 27.31 6.24 -3.29
N ASP A 74 26.58 5.40 -4.03
CA ASP A 74 27.14 4.64 -5.17
C ASP A 74 27.33 5.47 -6.45
N ASN A 75 26.70 6.64 -6.56
CA ASN A 75 26.66 7.45 -7.79
C ASN A 75 27.39 8.78 -7.64
N THR A 76 28.51 8.79 -6.90
CA THR A 76 29.36 10.00 -6.71
C THR A 76 28.56 11.16 -6.11
N ASP A 77 27.74 10.86 -5.12
CA ASP A 77 26.86 11.79 -4.40
C ASP A 77 25.75 12.41 -5.27
N LYS A 78 25.51 11.89 -6.49
CA LYS A 78 24.43 12.40 -7.35
C LYS A 78 23.08 11.82 -6.96
N LEU A 79 22.07 12.67 -6.91
CA LEU A 79 20.69 12.24 -6.68
C LEU A 79 20.15 11.44 -7.87
N PRO A 80 19.21 10.51 -7.69
CA PRO A 80 18.49 9.93 -8.81
C PRO A 80 17.67 11.04 -9.50
N TYR A 81 17.43 10.93 -10.81
CA TYR A 81 16.56 11.87 -11.51
C TYR A 81 15.09 11.40 -11.42
N ALA A 82 14.15 12.33 -11.52
CA ALA A 82 12.72 12.01 -11.62
C ALA A 82 12.43 11.20 -12.88
N TRP A 83 12.94 11.71 -14.01
CA TRP A 83 12.83 11.10 -15.33
C TRP A 83 13.97 11.63 -16.22
N ALA A 84 14.43 10.84 -17.19
CA ALA A 84 15.47 11.27 -18.13
C ALA A 84 15.02 11.11 -19.61
N THR A 85 15.84 11.59 -20.54
CA THR A 85 15.54 11.56 -21.98
C THR A 85 15.31 10.12 -22.48
N GLY A 86 14.40 9.95 -23.45
CA GLY A 86 14.09 8.64 -24.05
C GLY A 86 12.83 7.93 -23.54
N HIS A 87 12.04 8.54 -22.64
CA HIS A 87 10.69 8.09 -22.19
C HIS A 87 10.47 6.56 -22.09
N ASP A 88 11.43 5.81 -21.53
CA ASP A 88 11.27 4.38 -21.27
C ASP A 88 11.18 4.14 -19.76
N PRO A 89 9.96 3.91 -19.22
CA PRO A 89 9.76 3.71 -17.80
C PRO A 89 10.45 2.47 -17.22
N ASN A 90 11.06 1.61 -18.02
CA ASN A 90 11.88 0.50 -17.51
C ASN A 90 13.36 0.85 -17.42
N ARG A 91 13.75 2.06 -17.84
CA ARG A 91 15.17 2.46 -17.95
C ARG A 91 15.48 3.79 -17.32
N ASN A 92 14.54 4.74 -17.35
CA ASN A 92 14.87 6.14 -17.13
C ASN A 92 13.90 6.89 -16.22
N ASN A 93 13.54 6.29 -15.08
CA ASN A 93 12.85 6.98 -13.99
C ASN A 93 13.45 6.67 -12.62
N PHE A 94 12.99 7.46 -11.64
CA PHE A 94 13.34 7.36 -10.23
C PHE A 94 13.22 5.94 -9.67
N GLU A 95 12.09 5.27 -9.85
CA GLU A 95 11.83 3.95 -9.28
C GLU A 95 12.74 2.88 -9.88
N THR A 96 13.03 2.97 -11.18
CA THR A 96 13.98 2.11 -11.89
C THR A 96 15.38 2.26 -11.34
N LEU A 97 15.81 3.49 -11.05
CA LEU A 97 17.13 3.75 -10.46
C LEU A 97 17.25 3.21 -9.03
N LEU A 98 16.15 3.29 -8.28
CA LEU A 98 16.12 2.82 -6.89
C LEU A 98 15.81 1.34 -6.73
N VAL A 99 15.31 0.69 -7.78
CA VAL A 99 14.81 -0.68 -7.71
C VAL A 99 15.83 -1.64 -7.13
N ARG A 100 17.11 -1.47 -7.50
CA ARG A 100 18.24 -2.31 -7.04
C ARG A 100 18.53 -2.22 -5.55
N TYR A 101 18.15 -1.12 -4.91
CA TYR A 101 18.33 -0.87 -3.47
C TYR A 101 17.15 -1.35 -2.63
N ILE A 102 16.05 -1.71 -3.31
CA ILE A 102 14.76 -2.00 -2.68
C ILE A 102 14.40 -3.48 -2.90
N LYS A 103 14.57 -3.98 -4.11
CA LYS A 103 14.28 -5.36 -4.51
C LYS A 103 15.38 -5.90 -5.45
N SER A 104 15.47 -7.23 -5.55
CA SER A 104 16.49 -7.89 -6.38
C SER A 104 16.12 -8.01 -7.87
N SER A 105 14.84 -7.81 -8.21
CA SER A 105 14.36 -7.91 -9.60
C SER A 105 14.38 -6.56 -10.32
N ALA A 106 14.54 -6.60 -11.64
CA ALA A 106 14.44 -5.42 -12.49
C ALA A 106 13.06 -4.75 -12.35
N PHE A 107 13.03 -3.43 -12.60
CA PHE A 107 11.80 -2.67 -12.63
C PHE A 107 10.98 -3.02 -13.87
N ASN A 108 9.68 -3.23 -13.68
CA ASN A 108 8.70 -3.48 -14.73
C ASN A 108 7.59 -2.44 -14.63
N ALA A 109 7.60 -1.51 -15.57
CA ALA A 109 6.60 -0.46 -15.68
C ALA A 109 5.21 -0.98 -16.04
N GLY A 110 5.08 -2.19 -16.60
CA GLY A 110 3.79 -2.76 -17.03
C GLY A 110 3.16 -2.03 -18.22
N ASN A 111 1.84 -2.24 -18.43
CA ASN A 111 0.99 -1.44 -19.34
C ASN A 111 -0.25 -0.80 -18.65
N ALA A 112 -0.53 -1.15 -17.38
CA ALA A 112 -1.53 -0.52 -16.51
C ALA A 112 -1.15 -0.61 -15.01
N THR A 113 -1.78 0.18 -14.13
CA THR A 113 -1.57 0.12 -12.65
C THR A 113 -1.57 -1.32 -12.09
N THR A 114 -2.37 -2.23 -12.64
CA THR A 114 -2.53 -3.60 -12.11
C THR A 114 -1.34 -4.52 -12.38
N ASN A 115 -0.48 -4.22 -13.36
CA ASN A 115 0.68 -5.05 -13.73
C ASN A 115 2.00 -4.26 -13.69
N SER A 116 2.02 -3.17 -12.93
CA SER A 116 3.16 -2.25 -12.85
C SER A 116 3.80 -2.25 -11.49
N ASP A 117 5.13 -2.21 -11.46
CA ASP A 117 5.89 -2.00 -10.23
C ASP A 117 5.67 -0.62 -9.61
N PHE A 118 5.30 0.40 -10.41
CA PHE A 118 4.88 1.72 -9.88
C PHE A 118 3.76 1.60 -8.84
N ALA A 119 2.97 0.54 -8.99
CA ALA A 119 1.77 0.32 -8.23
C ALA A 119 1.83 -1.03 -7.50
N VAL A 120 2.98 -1.50 -7.06
CA VAL A 120 3.06 -2.65 -6.14
C VAL A 120 4.10 -2.41 -5.06
N SER A 121 4.02 -3.20 -3.98
CA SER A 121 5.00 -3.21 -2.90
C SER A 121 5.23 -1.80 -2.29
N VAL A 122 6.47 -1.49 -1.95
CA VAL A 122 6.92 -0.23 -1.34
C VAL A 122 6.79 0.99 -2.25
N PHE A 123 6.69 0.82 -3.57
CA PHE A 123 6.49 1.95 -4.49
C PHE A 123 5.06 2.52 -4.43
N ARG A 124 4.13 1.84 -3.75
CA ARG A 124 2.73 2.25 -3.67
C ARG A 124 2.30 2.67 -2.26
N CYS A 125 1.65 3.82 -2.18
CA CYS A 125 0.82 4.23 -1.04
C CYS A 125 -0.60 3.67 -1.20
N PRO A 126 -1.14 2.90 -0.24
CA PRO A 126 -2.51 2.38 -0.33
C PRO A 126 -3.59 3.46 -0.47
N VAL A 127 -3.34 4.67 0.04
CA VAL A 127 -4.29 5.79 -0.01
C VAL A 127 -4.47 6.29 -1.45
N ARG A 128 -3.39 6.28 -2.24
CA ARG A 128 -3.39 6.70 -3.66
C ARG A 128 -4.30 5.84 -4.54
N MET A 129 -4.53 4.57 -4.17
CA MET A 129 -5.44 3.70 -4.93
C MET A 129 -6.91 4.09 -4.79
N LEU A 130 -7.27 4.76 -3.70
CA LEU A 130 -8.63 5.22 -3.43
C LEU A 130 -9.00 6.45 -4.28
N GLU A 131 -8.00 7.12 -4.86
CA GLU A 131 -8.22 8.28 -5.69
C GLU A 131 -8.80 7.90 -7.05
N ASN A 132 -9.88 8.58 -7.42
CA ASN A 132 -10.52 8.47 -8.73
C ASN A 132 -9.85 9.42 -9.72
N HIS A 133 -8.73 9.00 -10.30
CA HIS A 133 -8.04 9.80 -11.32
C HIS A 133 -8.78 9.86 -12.66
N TRP A 134 -9.82 9.05 -12.89
CA TRP A 134 -10.46 8.98 -14.21
C TRP A 134 -11.52 10.07 -14.44
N GLN A 135 -12.14 10.60 -13.38
CA GLN A 135 -13.27 11.53 -13.52
C GLN A 135 -12.93 13.02 -13.37
N ASN A 136 -11.76 13.39 -12.83
CA ASN A 136 -11.47 14.77 -12.42
C ASN A 136 -10.44 15.54 -13.27
N TYR A 137 -9.77 14.93 -14.24
CA TYR A 137 -8.83 15.63 -15.14
C TYR A 137 -9.42 15.80 -16.54
N LYS A 138 -10.51 16.58 -16.67
CA LYS A 138 -11.05 16.96 -17.99
C LYS A 138 -10.10 17.89 -18.79
N THR A 139 -9.12 18.52 -18.13
CA THR A 139 -8.27 19.58 -18.69
C THR A 139 -6.87 19.15 -19.09
N TYR A 140 -6.49 17.89 -18.88
CA TYR A 140 -5.26 17.34 -19.47
C TYR A 140 -5.62 16.54 -20.72
N ALA A 141 -5.18 17.02 -21.88
CA ALA A 141 -5.30 16.26 -23.13
C ALA A 141 -4.36 15.04 -23.07
N GLY A 142 -4.88 13.90 -22.63
CA GLY A 142 -4.14 12.65 -22.50
C GLY A 142 -4.84 11.65 -21.58
N ILE A 143 -4.53 10.36 -21.73
CA ILE A 143 -4.94 9.30 -20.82
C ILE A 143 -4.32 9.66 -19.45
N GLY A 144 -5.13 10.01 -18.45
CA GLY A 144 -4.63 10.36 -17.11
C GLY A 144 -3.64 9.32 -16.60
N ASN A 145 -2.63 9.75 -15.81
CA ASN A 145 -1.51 8.91 -15.35
C ASN A 145 -1.99 7.49 -14.96
N PRO A 146 -1.83 6.48 -15.83
CA PRO A 146 -2.47 5.17 -15.66
C PRO A 146 -1.76 4.32 -14.60
N TRP A 147 -0.79 4.88 -13.89
CA TRP A 147 0.12 4.16 -12.98
C TRP A 147 -0.11 4.47 -11.50
N LYS A 148 -0.93 5.48 -11.17
CA LYS A 148 -1.19 5.91 -9.77
C LYS A 148 0.09 5.94 -8.90
N ILE A 149 1.17 6.49 -9.47
CA ILE A 149 2.49 6.59 -8.81
C ILE A 149 2.32 7.33 -7.49
N SER A 150 2.93 6.80 -6.42
CA SER A 150 2.77 7.34 -5.06
C SER A 150 3.97 8.11 -4.53
N TYR A 151 5.17 7.82 -5.04
CA TYR A 151 6.42 8.43 -4.62
C TYR A 151 7.25 8.77 -5.84
N GLY A 152 7.93 9.90 -5.82
CA GLY A 152 8.78 10.34 -6.92
C GLY A 152 9.95 11.20 -6.43
N MET A 153 10.91 11.42 -7.31
CA MET A 153 11.94 12.43 -7.09
C MET A 153 11.47 13.78 -7.62
N ASN A 154 11.84 14.84 -6.91
CA ASN A 154 11.61 16.19 -7.36
C ASN A 154 12.48 16.52 -8.59
N GLN A 155 11.85 16.91 -9.69
CA GLN A 155 12.52 17.28 -10.93
C GLN A 155 13.45 18.50 -10.82
N TYR A 156 13.26 19.36 -9.81
CA TYR A 156 14.16 20.49 -9.53
C TYR A 156 15.57 20.04 -9.10
N THR A 157 15.77 18.75 -8.82
CA THR A 157 17.11 18.18 -8.55
C THR A 157 17.93 17.99 -9.83
N SER A 158 17.35 18.09 -11.02
CA SER A 158 18.09 18.02 -12.27
C SER A 158 18.91 19.29 -12.50
N ALA A 159 20.17 19.14 -12.93
CA ALA A 159 21.12 20.26 -13.07
C ALA A 159 20.68 21.31 -14.11
N ASP A 160 19.97 20.89 -15.15
CA ASP A 160 19.52 21.75 -16.26
C ASP A 160 17.98 21.85 -16.33
N PHE A 161 17.30 21.95 -15.19
CA PHE A 161 15.83 22.04 -15.17
C PHE A 161 15.33 23.24 -16.00
N PRO A 162 14.62 23.03 -17.14
CA PRO A 162 14.34 24.11 -18.07
C PRO A 162 13.33 25.10 -17.50
N ALA A 163 13.54 26.39 -17.77
CA ALA A 163 12.63 27.46 -17.38
C ALA A 163 11.28 27.42 -18.12
N SER A 164 11.20 26.69 -19.25
CA SER A 164 9.94 26.40 -19.94
C SER A 164 9.92 24.96 -20.44
N ILE A 165 8.80 24.27 -20.26
CA ILE A 165 8.58 22.86 -20.65
C ILE A 165 8.31 22.79 -22.17
N ALA A 166 9.15 23.45 -22.98
CA ALA A 166 9.04 23.37 -24.43
C ALA A 166 9.35 21.93 -24.84
N THR A 167 8.28 21.14 -25.03
CA THR A 167 8.26 19.73 -25.43
C THR A 167 8.80 18.71 -24.40
N GLY A 168 8.31 18.75 -23.15
CA GLY A 168 8.13 17.56 -22.32
C GLY A 168 9.33 16.63 -22.07
N GLN A 169 10.56 17.04 -22.37
CA GLN A 169 11.74 16.26 -22.09
C GLN A 169 12.35 16.75 -20.78
N PRO A 170 12.35 15.93 -19.73
CA PRO A 170 13.06 16.25 -18.51
C PRO A 170 14.56 16.32 -18.82
N PRO A 171 15.31 17.12 -18.05
CA PRO A 171 16.71 17.38 -18.35
C PRO A 171 17.48 16.08 -18.35
N ASN A 172 18.58 16.08 -19.11
CA ASN A 172 19.71 15.16 -19.01
C ASN A 172 19.83 14.47 -17.62
N GLY A 173 20.25 13.20 -17.57
CA GLY A 173 20.42 12.42 -16.33
C GLY A 173 21.49 12.94 -15.36
N THR A 174 21.91 14.20 -15.51
CA THR A 174 22.79 14.93 -14.60
C THR A 174 21.95 15.65 -13.55
N THR A 175 22.17 15.29 -12.30
CA THR A 175 21.46 15.80 -11.13
C THR A 175 22.40 16.50 -10.16
N ALA A 176 21.80 17.31 -9.29
CA ALA A 176 22.48 17.93 -8.17
C ALA A 176 23.08 16.87 -7.25
N LYS A 177 24.15 17.26 -6.57
CA LYS A 177 24.75 16.45 -5.51
C LYS A 177 23.86 16.48 -4.28
N MET A 178 23.68 15.36 -3.60
CA MET A 178 22.92 15.29 -2.36
C MET A 178 23.51 16.22 -1.29
N SER A 179 24.84 16.34 -1.22
CA SER A 179 25.52 17.29 -0.32
C SER A 179 25.25 18.77 -0.64
N SER A 180 24.77 19.08 -1.85
CA SER A 180 24.48 20.44 -2.28
C SER A 180 23.03 20.87 -2.01
N VAL A 181 22.14 19.94 -1.63
CA VAL A 181 20.72 20.24 -1.39
C VAL A 181 20.50 20.62 0.07
N PRO A 182 20.04 21.85 0.36
CA PRO A 182 19.68 22.25 1.72
C PRO A 182 18.44 21.48 2.18
N ARG A 183 18.47 20.92 3.39
CA ARG A 183 17.35 20.13 3.96
C ARG A 183 16.88 19.03 3.01
N SER A 184 17.80 18.14 2.66
CA SER A 184 17.56 17.01 1.75
C SER A 184 16.38 16.13 2.18
N THR A 185 16.16 15.97 3.48
CA THR A 185 15.02 15.20 4.03
C THR A 185 13.65 15.82 3.72
N ASP A 186 13.59 17.12 3.43
CA ASP A 186 12.33 17.86 3.29
C ASP A 186 11.97 18.14 1.82
N THR A 187 12.93 18.05 0.90
CA THR A 187 12.82 18.68 -0.44
C THR A 187 12.99 17.72 -1.61
N LEU A 188 13.58 16.56 -1.38
CA LEU A 188 13.97 15.63 -2.44
C LEU A 188 12.80 14.81 -2.97
N LEU A 189 11.98 14.25 -2.08
CA LEU A 189 10.93 13.32 -2.47
C LEU A 189 9.58 14.02 -2.59
N ILE A 190 8.85 13.67 -3.64
CA ILE A 190 7.43 13.97 -3.80
C ILE A 190 6.67 12.74 -3.34
N ALA A 191 5.71 12.93 -2.44
CA ALA A 191 4.79 11.90 -1.99
C ALA A 191 3.36 12.45 -2.07
N ASP A 192 2.42 11.59 -2.45
CA ASP A 192 0.98 11.85 -2.30
C ASP A 192 0.48 11.55 -0.88
#